data_AF-A0A3T1D5P1-F1
#
_entry.id   AF-A0A3T1D5P1-F1
#
_cell.length_a   1.000
_cell.length_b   1.000
_cell.length_c   1.000
_cell.angle_alpha   90.00
_cell.angle_beta   90.00
_cell.angle_gamma   90.00
#
_symmetry.space_group_name_H-M   'P 1'
#
loop_
_entity.id
_entity.type
_entity.pdbx_description
1 polymer ?
#
loop_
_entity_poly.entity_id
_entity_poly.type
_entity_poly.pdbx_seq_one_letter_code
_entity_poly.pdbx_strand_id
1 'polypeptide(L)' 'MSSMDQKIKVIGQMAQEAGLIEDPQWLERLNEPVPLWVVLDLLLRWIDRTESNSGPYD' A
#
# COMPACT_ATOMS: atom_id res chain seq x y z
N MET A 1 -16.45 -9.31 16.56
CA MET A 1 -15.46 -8.92 15.53
C MET A 1 -14.11 -9.42 16.01
N SER A 2 -13.38 -10.18 15.17
CA SER A 2 -12.10 -10.76 15.57
C SER A 2 -11.05 -9.65 15.71
N SER A 3 -10.10 -9.82 16.62
CA SER A 3 -8.94 -8.91 16.76
C SER A 3 -8.19 -8.75 15.43
N MET A 4 -8.21 -9.77 14.57
CA MET A 4 -7.63 -9.76 13.23
C MET A 4 -8.32 -8.76 12.29
N ASP A 5 -9.66 -8.75 12.26
CA ASP A 5 -10.45 -7.87 11.40
C ASP A 5 -10.19 -6.40 11.73
N GLN A 6 -9.99 -6.10 13.01
CA GLN A 6 -9.70 -4.76 13.49
C GLN A 6 -8.31 -4.29 13.05
N LYS A 7 -7.30 -5.17 13.09
CA LYS A 7 -5.95 -4.86 12.60
C LYS A 7 -5.94 -4.62 11.09
N ILE A 8 -6.65 -5.47 10.34
CA ILE A 8 -6.74 -5.35 8.88
C ILE A 8 -7.36 -4.00 8.50
N LYS A 9 -8.44 -3.59 9.17
CA LYS A 9 -9.09 -2.29 8.93
C LYS A 9 -8.17 -1.10 9.22
N VAL A 10 -7.41 -1.16 10.32
CA VAL A 10 -6.46 -0.12 10.72
C VAL A 10 -5.30 -0.01 9.72
N ILE A 11 -4.79 -1.14 9.23
CA ILE A 11 -3.76 -1.17 8.17
C ILE A 11 -4.29 -0.62 6.85
N GLY A 12 -5.52 -0.97 6.48
CA GLY A 12 -6.19 -0.43 5.29
C GLY A 12 -6.34 1.09 5.34
N GLN A 13 -6.77 1.64 6.48
CA GLN A 13 -6.86 3.09 6.67
C GLN A 13 -5.51 3.78 6.55
N MET A 14 -4.46 3.25 7.20
CA MET A 14 -3.11 3.79 7.06
C MET A 14 -2.60 3.73 5.61
N ALA A 15 -2.92 2.66 4.87
CA ALA A 15 -2.54 2.53 3.47
C ALA A 15 -3.28 3.54 2.57
N GLN A 16 -4.53 3.87 2.88
CA GLN A 16 -5.25 4.96 2.21
C GLN A 16 -4.63 6.32 2.51
N GLU A 17 -4.31 6.61 3.78
CA GLU A 17 -3.65 7.87 4.18
C GLU A 17 -2.26 8.03 3.57
N ALA A 18 -1.53 6.92 3.40
CA ALA A 18 -0.24 6.89 2.71
C ALA A 18 -0.36 7.03 1.18
N GLY A 19 -1.57 7.12 0.63
CA GLY A 19 -1.83 7.18 -0.81
C GLY A 19 -1.53 5.88 -1.55
N LEU A 20 -1.36 4.76 -0.83
CA LEU A 20 -1.14 3.43 -1.41
C LEU A 20 -2.45 2.78 -1.85
N ILE A 21 -3.57 3.14 -1.19
CA ILE A 21 -4.93 2.77 -1.61
C ILE A 21 -5.60 4.02 -2.16
N GLU A 22 -5.68 4.10 -3.49
CA GLU A 22 -6.27 5.23 -4.20
C GLU A 22 -7.81 5.18 -4.21
N ASP A 23 -8.38 3.99 -4.17
CA ASP A 23 -9.82 3.76 -4.28
C ASP A 23 -10.39 3.21 -2.96
N PRO A 24 -11.34 3.91 -2.29
CA PRO A 24 -11.90 3.50 -1.01
C PRO A 24 -12.62 2.14 -1.05
N GLN A 25 -13.03 1.65 -2.23
CA GLN A 25 -13.65 0.31 -2.36
C GLN A 25 -12.72 -0.83 -1.91
N TRP A 26 -11.41 -0.61 -1.91
CA TRP A 26 -10.43 -1.59 -1.43
C TRP A 26 -10.49 -1.84 0.07
N LEU A 27 -10.94 -0.85 0.84
CA LEU A 27 -11.13 -1.01 2.29
C LEU A 27 -12.19 -2.05 2.63
N GLU A 28 -13.12 -2.30 1.70
CA GLU A 28 -14.18 -3.29 1.85
C GLU A 28 -13.71 -4.71 1.48
N ARG A 29 -12.58 -4.83 0.76
CA ARG A 29 -12.05 -6.10 0.24
C ARG A 29 -10.67 -6.47 0.79
N LEU A 30 -10.28 -5.93 1.94
CA LEU A 30 -8.97 -6.16 2.57
C LEU A 30 -8.69 -7.64 2.94
N ASN A 31 -9.73 -8.47 3.03
CA ASN A 31 -9.60 -9.91 3.29
C ASN A 31 -9.38 -10.74 2.01
N GLU A 32 -9.42 -10.11 0.84
CA GLU A 32 -9.20 -10.76 -0.44
C GLU A 32 -7.73 -10.64 -0.86
N PRO A 33 -7.20 -11.61 -1.64
CA PRO A 33 -5.86 -11.50 -2.18
C PRO A 33 -5.73 -10.25 -3.06
N VAL A 34 -4.66 -9.50 -2.83
CA VAL A 34 -4.36 -8.27 -3.57
C VAL A 34 -4.04 -8.63 -5.04
N PRO A 35 -4.66 -7.97 -6.03
CA PRO A 35 -4.30 -8.07 -7.43
C PRO A 35 -2.81 -7.81 -7.68
N LEU A 36 -2.24 -8.57 -8.61
CA LEU A 36 -0.83 -8.50 -8.97
C LEU A 36 -0.38 -7.08 -9.36
N TRP A 37 -1.22 -6.34 -10.10
CA TRP A 37 -0.87 -5.00 -10.55
C TRP A 37 -0.66 -4.00 -9.40
N VAL A 38 -1.35 -4.16 -8.26
CA VAL A 38 -1.13 -3.32 -7.07
C VAL A 38 0.23 -3.61 -6.45
N VAL A 39 0.63 -4.88 -6.40
CA VAL A 39 1.95 -5.27 -5.90
C VAL A 39 3.05 -4.69 -6.80
N LEU A 40 2.84 -4.71 -8.13
CA LEU A 40 3.76 -4.11 -9.10
C LEU A 40 3.85 -2.59 -8.92
N ASP A 41 2.73 -1.90 -8.75
CA ASP A 41 2.70 -0.45 -8.50
C ASP A 41 3.46 -0.09 -7.21
N LEU A 42 3.26 -0.86 -6.14
CA LEU A 42 3.95 -0.68 -4.87
C LEU A 42 5.48 -0.88 -5.00
N LEU A 43 5.92 -1.85 -5.82
CA LEU A 43 7.32 -2.08 -6.14
C LEU A 43 7.91 -0.92 -6.96
N LEU A 44 7.19 -0.39 -7.95
CA LEU A 44 7.63 0.76 -8.74
C LEU A 44 7.80 2.01 -7.87
N ARG A 45 6.82 2.33 -7.01
CA ARG A 45 6.92 3.42 -6.03
C ARG A 45 8.10 3.23 -5.08
N TRP A 46 8.41 1.99 -4.72
CA TRP A 46 9.59 1.66 -3.92
C TRP A 46 10.89 1.96 -4.67
N ILE A 47 11.00 1.51 -5.92
CA ILE A 47 12.16 1.76 -6.79
C ILE A 47 12.39 3.27 -6.94
N ASP A 48 11.35 4.03 -7.29
CA ASP A 48 11.40 5.50 -7.41
C ASP A 48 11.89 6.16 -6.12
N ARG A 49 11.42 5.68 -4.96
CA ARG A 49 11.83 6.21 -3.65
C ARG A 49 13.28 5.89 -3.32
N THR A 50 13.79 4.72 -3.71
CA THR A 50 15.21 4.38 -3.54
C THR A 50 16.13 5.15 -4.48
N GLU A 51 15.75 5.32 -5.75
CA GLU A 51 16.56 6.08 -6.72
C GLU A 51 16.65 7.56 -6.36
N SER A 52 15.59 8.15 -5.80
CA SER A 52 15.62 9.54 -5.35
C SER A 52 16.59 9.82 -4.19
N ASN A 53 17.10 8.79 -3.51
CA ASN A 53 18.13 8.93 -2.47
C ASN A 53 19.58 8.83 -3.01
N SER A 54 19.74 8.44 -4.28
CA SER A 54 21.00 8.58 -5.03
C SER A 54 21.02 9.95 -5.69
N GLY A 55 21.48 10.96 -4.96
CA GLY A 55 21.78 12.27 -5.53
C GLY A 55 22.82 12.16 -6.66
N PRO A 56 22.88 13.13 -7.60
CA PRO A 56 23.81 13.11 -8.73
C PRO A 56 25.30 13.31 -8.36
N TYR A 57 25.63 13.22 -7.07
CA TYR A 57 26.95 13.43 -6.51
C TYR A 57 27.17 12.47 -5.32
N ASP A 58 27.31 11.19 -5.58
CA ASP A 58 28.27 10.35 -4.85
C ASP A 58 29.13 9.62 -5.88
#